data_AF-A0A3D1ISE9-F1
#
_entry.id   AF-A0A3D1ISE9-F1
#
_cell.length_a   1.000
_cell.length_b   1.000
_cell.length_c   1.000
_cell.angle_alpha   90.00
_cell.angle_beta   90.00
_cell.angle_gamma   90.00
#
_symmetry.space_group_name_H-M   'P 1'
#
loop_
_entity.id
_entity.type
_entity.pdbx_description
1 polymer ?
#
loop_
_entity_poly.entity_id
_entity_poly.type
_entity_poly.pdbx_seq_one_letter_code
_entity_poly.pdbx_strand_id
1 'polypeptide(L)'
;ATADVTLTKLNEEINSHARTQPALALEAVMVRDDLAQALGAEVTEGSPAESAVWAGEPKLSEIIPAMPVARQHRALESYQGTTENWPQDFLNLITQVPARLVGDCVTLLSEGGHKDEFKEELNSLINHHGASGELLLWLAKEKSGDYAALLTPEAFGAMLSAIERETSDEKRASKLRDFLLTDANFFDLITSGVDVEVVKDVVRAIQMSTCFEGMDKRSVLGKIVKAHPEIQSFITHGDKDKEEKKLVDSSLIVSWDSLERKKNDLEELMQKRIPANSKEIEIAREYGDLRENAEFKAAKEQQKVLMALQAEWESDIDRARGINYADADTSTANVGTRVTVTNLTNNEREEYSLMGAWDGDPDNNRISYLTPLGQAIFGSEPGAEVEVQLGDETRRMRVDSIAPLAS
;
A
#
# COMPACT_ATOMS: atom_id res chain seq x y z
N ALA A 1 -52.71 -30.69 -7.44
CA ALA A 1 -53.23 -29.79 -8.49
C ALA A 1 -52.40 -28.52 -8.64
N THR A 2 -52.43 -27.55 -7.72
CA THR A 2 -51.58 -26.34 -7.84
C THR A 2 -50.10 -26.61 -7.59
N ALA A 3 -49.77 -27.50 -6.65
CA ALA A 3 -48.40 -27.92 -6.36
C ALA A 3 -47.73 -28.59 -7.58
N ASP A 4 -48.36 -29.62 -8.14
CA ASP A 4 -47.81 -30.39 -9.28
C ASP A 4 -47.57 -29.52 -10.52
N VAL A 5 -48.48 -28.58 -10.80
CA VAL A 5 -48.33 -27.63 -11.92
C VAL A 5 -47.13 -26.71 -11.69
N THR A 6 -46.92 -26.22 -10.47
CA THR A 6 -45.77 -25.38 -10.14
C THR A 6 -44.46 -26.17 -10.23
N LEU A 7 -44.40 -27.38 -9.68
CA LEU A 7 -43.20 -28.24 -9.73
C LEU A 7 -42.84 -28.63 -11.18
N THR A 8 -43.85 -28.91 -12.01
CA THR A 8 -43.64 -29.23 -13.43
C THR A 8 -43.05 -28.04 -14.19
N LYS A 9 -43.58 -26.83 -13.96
CA LYS A 9 -43.04 -25.61 -14.57
C LYS A 9 -41.60 -25.33 -14.13
N LEU A 10 -41.29 -25.55 -12.85
CA LEU A 10 -39.92 -25.44 -12.36
C LEU A 10 -38.99 -26.43 -13.07
N ASN A 11 -39.42 -27.67 -13.30
CA ASN A 11 -38.63 -28.66 -14.04
C ASN A 11 -38.33 -28.22 -15.49
N GLU A 12 -39.29 -27.60 -16.17
CA GLU A 12 -39.10 -27.07 -17.54
C GLU A 12 -38.04 -25.95 -17.55
N GLU A 13 -38.15 -25.00 -16.62
CA GLU A 13 -37.19 -23.88 -16.49
C GLU A 13 -35.79 -24.34 -16.04
N ILE A 14 -35.70 -25.31 -15.14
CA ILE A 14 -34.40 -25.87 -14.73
C ILE A 14 -33.68 -26.47 -15.94
N ASN A 15 -34.39 -27.24 -16.76
CA ASN A 15 -33.81 -27.85 -17.96
C ASN A 15 -33.37 -26.81 -19.01
N SER A 16 -34.16 -25.75 -19.21
CA SER A 16 -33.84 -24.70 -20.18
C SER A 16 -32.58 -23.92 -19.77
N HIS A 17 -32.35 -23.76 -18.46
CA HIS A 17 -31.27 -22.97 -17.90
C HIS A 17 -30.03 -23.77 -17.48
N ALA A 18 -30.11 -25.09 -17.32
CA ALA A 18 -29.01 -25.92 -16.81
C ALA A 18 -27.65 -25.71 -17.50
N ARG A 19 -27.65 -25.47 -18.82
CA ARG A 19 -26.41 -25.22 -19.59
C ARG A 19 -25.97 -23.76 -19.63
N THR A 20 -26.91 -22.82 -19.63
CA THR A 20 -26.63 -21.39 -19.88
C THR A 20 -26.49 -20.59 -18.60
N GLN A 21 -27.16 -21.02 -17.53
CA GLN A 21 -27.19 -20.39 -16.22
C GLN A 21 -27.16 -21.46 -15.11
N PRO A 22 -26.06 -22.25 -15.03
CA PRO A 22 -25.99 -23.41 -14.14
C PRO A 22 -26.16 -23.06 -12.66
N ALA A 23 -25.69 -21.89 -12.20
CA ALA A 23 -25.90 -21.43 -10.82
C ALA A 23 -27.40 -21.24 -10.50
N LEU A 24 -28.15 -20.62 -11.41
CA LEU A 24 -29.59 -20.41 -11.26
C LEU A 24 -30.34 -21.75 -11.35
N ALA A 25 -29.94 -22.62 -12.28
CA ALA A 25 -30.56 -23.93 -12.42
C ALA A 25 -30.36 -24.79 -11.17
N LEU A 26 -29.17 -24.76 -10.57
CA LEU A 26 -28.87 -25.49 -9.34
C LEU A 26 -29.67 -24.93 -8.15
N GLU A 27 -29.76 -23.60 -8.01
CA GLU A 27 -30.63 -22.98 -7.00
C GLU A 27 -32.09 -23.39 -7.20
N ALA A 28 -32.59 -23.36 -8.45
CA ALA A 28 -33.96 -23.70 -8.78
C ALA A 28 -34.28 -25.18 -8.47
N VAL A 29 -33.32 -26.09 -8.67
CA VAL A 29 -33.41 -27.47 -8.20
C VAL A 29 -33.60 -27.52 -6.68
N MET A 30 -32.74 -26.84 -5.92
CA MET A 30 -32.84 -26.83 -4.46
C MET A 30 -34.18 -26.26 -3.96
N VAL A 31 -34.62 -25.14 -4.55
CA VAL A 31 -35.88 -24.49 -4.21
C VAL A 31 -37.07 -25.39 -4.53
N ARG A 32 -37.06 -26.06 -5.68
CA ARG A 32 -38.09 -27.00 -6.07
C ARG A 32 -38.17 -28.17 -5.09
N ASP A 33 -37.03 -28.74 -4.71
CA ASP A 33 -36.99 -29.90 -3.82
C ASP A 33 -37.44 -29.55 -2.40
N ASP A 34 -37.03 -28.38 -1.89
CA ASP A 34 -37.52 -27.84 -0.62
C ASP A 34 -39.04 -27.59 -0.66
N LEU A 35 -39.55 -27.06 -1.77
CA LEU A 35 -40.98 -26.82 -1.96
C LEU A 35 -41.76 -28.13 -2.03
N ALA A 36 -41.25 -29.13 -2.74
CA ALA A 36 -41.87 -30.46 -2.81
C ALA A 36 -41.95 -31.09 -1.42
N GLN A 37 -40.85 -31.04 -0.66
CA GLN A 37 -40.79 -31.52 0.72
C GLN A 37 -41.79 -30.80 1.63
N ALA A 38 -41.84 -29.46 1.57
CA ALA A 38 -42.75 -28.65 2.39
C ALA A 38 -44.23 -28.91 2.08
N LEU A 39 -44.55 -29.26 0.82
CA LEU A 39 -45.90 -29.58 0.37
C LEU A 39 -46.26 -31.07 0.54
N GLY A 40 -45.31 -31.92 0.94
CA GLY A 40 -45.49 -33.38 0.96
C GLY A 40 -45.74 -33.97 -0.43
N ALA A 41 -45.25 -33.30 -1.48
CA ALA A 41 -45.36 -33.75 -2.86
C ALA A 41 -44.12 -34.58 -3.24
N GLU A 42 -44.32 -35.65 -4.00
CA GLU A 42 -43.20 -36.42 -4.55
C GLU A 42 -42.62 -35.71 -5.78
N VAL A 43 -41.29 -35.67 -5.87
CA VAL A 43 -40.60 -35.22 -7.07
C VAL A 43 -40.67 -36.36 -8.09
N THR A 44 -41.31 -36.11 -9.23
CA THR A 44 -41.52 -37.12 -10.27
C THR A 44 -40.20 -37.70 -10.77
N GLU A 45 -40.16 -39.01 -10.97
CA GLU A 45 -39.02 -39.72 -11.58
C GLU A 45 -38.66 -39.08 -12.93
N GLY A 46 -37.35 -38.79 -13.13
CA GLY A 46 -36.85 -38.07 -14.30
C GLY A 46 -36.87 -36.54 -14.20
N SER A 47 -37.30 -35.96 -13.06
CA SER A 47 -37.10 -34.53 -12.79
C SER A 47 -35.61 -34.18 -12.78
N PRO A 48 -35.20 -33.00 -13.27
CA PRO A 48 -33.79 -32.62 -13.32
C PRO A 48 -33.19 -32.52 -11.92
N ALA A 49 -32.13 -33.27 -11.67
CA ALA A 49 -31.42 -33.30 -10.39
C ALA A 49 -30.17 -32.40 -10.43
N GLU A 50 -29.61 -32.10 -9.25
CA GLU A 50 -28.36 -31.34 -9.11
C GLU A 50 -27.22 -32.01 -9.91
N SER A 51 -27.15 -33.35 -9.89
CA SER A 51 -26.20 -34.14 -10.68
C SER A 51 -26.27 -33.91 -12.19
N ALA A 52 -27.45 -33.60 -12.74
CA ALA A 52 -27.61 -33.29 -14.15
C ALA A 52 -27.02 -31.91 -14.51
N VAL A 53 -27.04 -30.95 -13.58
CA VAL A 53 -26.39 -29.65 -13.74
C VAL A 53 -24.87 -29.83 -13.69
N TRP A 54 -24.37 -30.63 -12.74
CA TRP A 54 -22.94 -30.92 -12.60
C TRP A 54 -22.36 -31.69 -13.79
N ALA A 55 -23.14 -32.56 -14.43
CA ALA A 55 -22.75 -33.26 -15.66
C ALA A 55 -22.44 -32.31 -16.84
N GLY A 56 -22.83 -31.04 -16.75
CA GLY A 56 -22.41 -29.99 -17.68
C GLY A 56 -20.98 -29.48 -17.46
N GLU A 57 -20.25 -30.03 -16.48
CA GLU A 57 -18.89 -29.65 -16.06
C GLU A 57 -18.67 -28.13 -15.90
N PRO A 58 -19.59 -27.41 -15.23
CA PRO A 58 -19.41 -25.99 -15.15
C PRO A 58 -18.38 -25.62 -14.07
N LYS A 59 -17.74 -24.46 -14.22
CA LYS A 59 -16.65 -24.05 -13.33
C LYS A 59 -17.16 -23.69 -11.93
N LEU A 60 -16.67 -24.41 -10.92
CA LEU A 60 -17.01 -24.17 -9.52
C LEU A 60 -16.72 -22.73 -9.05
N SER A 61 -15.58 -22.17 -9.46
CA SER A 61 -15.16 -20.82 -9.07
C SER A 61 -16.04 -19.72 -9.65
N GLU A 62 -16.82 -20.00 -10.69
CA GLU A 62 -17.79 -19.06 -11.25
C GLU A 62 -19.19 -19.29 -10.66
N ILE A 63 -19.60 -20.55 -10.49
CA ILE A 63 -20.95 -20.89 -10.02
C ILE A 63 -21.14 -20.64 -8.55
N ILE A 64 -20.29 -21.20 -7.71
CA ILE A 64 -20.53 -21.24 -6.27
C ILE A 64 -20.64 -19.81 -5.71
N PRO A 65 -19.75 -18.86 -6.07
CA PRO A 65 -19.88 -17.47 -5.62
C PRO A 65 -21.11 -16.73 -6.18
N ALA A 66 -21.64 -17.14 -7.34
CA ALA A 66 -22.80 -16.52 -7.98
C ALA A 66 -24.14 -16.94 -7.34
N MET A 67 -24.16 -18.02 -6.56
CA MET A 67 -25.36 -18.48 -5.85
C MET A 67 -25.63 -17.66 -4.58
N PRO A 68 -26.88 -17.62 -4.07
CA PRO A 68 -27.17 -17.06 -2.75
C PRO A 68 -26.37 -17.76 -1.65
N VAL A 69 -25.82 -17.00 -0.71
CA VAL A 69 -24.96 -17.50 0.38
C VAL A 69 -25.56 -18.70 1.11
N ALA A 70 -26.86 -18.68 1.39
CA ALA A 70 -27.56 -19.75 2.09
C ALA A 70 -27.60 -21.10 1.33
N ARG A 71 -27.28 -21.11 0.04
CA ARG A 71 -27.28 -22.29 -0.83
C ARG A 71 -25.88 -22.80 -1.17
N GLN A 72 -24.85 -22.01 -0.94
CA GLN A 72 -23.50 -22.32 -1.41
C GLN A 72 -22.91 -23.58 -0.75
N HIS A 73 -23.11 -23.78 0.55
CA HIS A 73 -22.62 -24.98 1.25
C HIS A 73 -23.27 -26.26 0.70
N ARG A 74 -24.61 -26.28 0.58
CA ARG A 74 -25.35 -27.39 -0.02
C ARG A 74 -24.92 -27.67 -1.47
N ALA A 75 -24.57 -26.63 -2.24
CA ALA A 75 -24.07 -26.80 -3.59
C ALA A 75 -22.71 -27.53 -3.60
N LEU A 76 -21.82 -27.23 -2.66
CA LEU A 76 -20.55 -27.93 -2.50
C LEU A 76 -20.75 -29.39 -2.08
N GLU A 77 -21.63 -29.66 -1.10
CA GLU A 77 -22.00 -31.02 -0.68
C GLU A 77 -22.58 -31.84 -1.85
N SER A 78 -23.45 -31.21 -2.63
CA SER A 78 -24.02 -31.81 -3.83
C SER A 78 -22.94 -32.20 -4.84
N TYR A 79 -22.00 -31.30 -5.11
CA TYR A 79 -20.90 -31.54 -6.03
C TYR A 79 -19.99 -32.68 -5.56
N GLN A 80 -19.68 -32.74 -4.26
CA GLN A 80 -18.92 -33.83 -3.65
C GLN A 80 -19.54 -35.21 -3.93
N GLY A 81 -20.87 -35.30 -3.98
CA GLY A 81 -21.58 -36.54 -4.33
C GLY A 81 -21.48 -36.96 -5.80
N THR A 82 -20.89 -36.14 -6.68
CA THR A 82 -20.87 -36.38 -8.14
C THR A 82 -19.55 -36.89 -8.69
N THR A 83 -18.44 -36.70 -7.99
CA THR A 83 -17.09 -37.04 -8.47
C THR A 83 -16.20 -37.47 -7.33
N GLU A 84 -15.33 -38.45 -7.55
CA GLU A 84 -14.30 -38.85 -6.57
C GLU A 84 -13.15 -37.83 -6.49
N ASN A 85 -12.97 -37.00 -7.52
CA ASN A 85 -11.89 -36.00 -7.61
C ASN A 85 -12.21 -34.68 -6.85
N TRP A 86 -13.36 -34.61 -6.19
CA TRP A 86 -13.81 -33.41 -5.47
C TRP A 86 -12.77 -32.80 -4.51
N PRO A 87 -11.88 -33.57 -3.83
CA PRO A 87 -10.90 -32.95 -2.92
C PRO A 87 -9.96 -32.03 -3.70
N GLN A 88 -9.42 -32.49 -4.82
CA GLN A 88 -8.52 -31.70 -5.65
C GLN A 88 -9.23 -30.49 -6.27
N ASP A 89 -10.48 -30.65 -6.67
CA ASP A 89 -11.29 -29.56 -7.21
C ASP A 89 -11.53 -28.48 -6.14
N PHE A 90 -11.71 -28.88 -4.87
CA PHE A 90 -11.84 -27.94 -3.74
C PHE A 90 -10.51 -27.27 -3.39
N LEU A 91 -9.38 -28.00 -3.43
CA LEU A 91 -8.04 -27.42 -3.26
C LEU A 91 -7.73 -26.37 -4.35
N ASN A 92 -8.23 -26.58 -5.58
CA ASN A 92 -8.14 -25.56 -6.63
C ASN A 92 -9.09 -24.37 -6.37
N LEU A 93 -10.28 -24.65 -5.83
CA LEU A 93 -11.32 -23.66 -5.58
C LEU A 93 -10.96 -22.66 -4.48
N ILE A 94 -10.37 -23.11 -3.37
CA ILE A 94 -10.02 -22.27 -2.20
C ILE A 94 -9.14 -21.06 -2.55
N THR A 95 -8.38 -21.12 -3.64
CA THR A 95 -7.52 -20.00 -4.09
C THR A 95 -8.30 -18.94 -4.87
N GLN A 96 -9.52 -19.23 -5.29
CA GLN A 96 -10.33 -18.41 -6.20
C GLN A 96 -11.60 -17.84 -5.56
N VAL A 97 -11.93 -18.24 -4.33
CA VAL A 97 -13.18 -17.89 -3.65
C VAL A 97 -12.96 -17.01 -2.41
N PRO A 98 -13.99 -16.26 -1.96
CA PRO A 98 -13.93 -15.50 -0.72
C PRO A 98 -13.67 -16.36 0.53
N ALA A 99 -13.10 -15.77 1.57
CA ALA A 99 -12.71 -16.43 2.82
C ALA A 99 -13.84 -17.25 3.49
N ARG A 100 -15.10 -16.82 3.34
CA ARG A 100 -16.26 -17.56 3.84
C ARG A 100 -16.43 -18.91 3.14
N LEU A 101 -16.27 -18.94 1.83
CA LEU A 101 -16.35 -20.14 1.01
C LEU A 101 -15.14 -21.05 1.19
N VAL A 102 -13.97 -20.47 1.46
CA VAL A 102 -12.80 -21.25 1.90
C VAL A 102 -13.16 -22.06 3.15
N GLY A 103 -13.80 -21.44 4.15
CA GLY A 103 -14.26 -22.16 5.35
C GLY A 103 -15.24 -23.30 5.06
N ASP A 104 -16.20 -23.10 4.15
CA ASP A 104 -17.12 -24.17 3.73
C ASP A 104 -16.34 -25.34 3.08
N CYS A 105 -15.39 -25.04 2.19
CA CYS A 105 -14.56 -26.06 1.53
C CYS A 105 -13.68 -26.82 2.54
N VAL A 106 -13.05 -26.12 3.48
CA VAL A 106 -12.19 -26.75 4.51
C VAL A 106 -12.99 -27.66 5.44
N THR A 107 -14.23 -27.26 5.76
CA THR A 107 -15.15 -28.10 6.55
C THR A 107 -15.42 -29.41 5.83
N LEU A 108 -15.82 -29.35 4.55
CA LEU A 108 -16.11 -30.53 3.75
C LEU A 108 -14.88 -31.40 3.49
N LEU A 109 -13.72 -30.79 3.20
CA LEU A 109 -12.43 -31.51 3.09
C LEU A 109 -12.11 -32.26 4.39
N SER A 110 -12.34 -31.63 5.54
CA SER A 110 -12.07 -32.24 6.84
C SER A 110 -13.02 -33.40 7.15
N GLU A 111 -14.32 -33.22 6.89
CA GLU A 111 -15.34 -34.27 7.06
C GLU A 111 -15.13 -35.44 6.11
N GLY A 112 -14.62 -35.17 4.90
CA GLY A 112 -14.23 -36.16 3.91
C GLY A 112 -12.88 -36.84 4.18
N GLY A 113 -12.14 -36.46 5.23
CA GLY A 113 -10.86 -37.07 5.59
C GLY A 113 -9.63 -36.52 4.84
N HIS A 114 -9.77 -35.43 4.08
CA HIS A 114 -8.71 -34.78 3.28
C HIS A 114 -8.04 -33.61 4.01
N LYS A 115 -8.08 -33.63 5.34
CA LYS A 115 -7.56 -32.56 6.18
C LYS A 115 -6.04 -32.39 6.04
N ASP A 116 -5.30 -33.49 5.99
CA ASP A 116 -3.83 -33.45 5.90
C ASP A 116 -3.38 -33.01 4.51
N GLU A 117 -4.05 -33.47 3.45
CA GLU A 117 -3.83 -33.00 2.07
C GLU A 117 -4.03 -31.47 1.96
N PHE A 118 -5.10 -30.93 2.56
CA PHE A 118 -5.32 -29.49 2.60
C PHE A 118 -4.23 -28.75 3.38
N LYS A 119 -3.75 -29.29 4.51
CA LYS A 119 -2.65 -28.68 5.27
C LYS A 119 -1.36 -28.63 4.46
N GLU A 120 -1.03 -29.70 3.74
CA GLU A 120 0.16 -29.76 2.89
C GLU A 120 0.07 -28.74 1.75
N GLU A 121 -1.09 -28.66 1.07
CA GLU A 121 -1.31 -27.70 0.00
C GLU A 121 -1.25 -26.26 0.51
N LEU A 122 -1.91 -25.96 1.64
CA LEU A 122 -1.88 -24.63 2.26
C LEU A 122 -0.45 -24.23 2.64
N ASN A 123 0.32 -25.13 3.24
CA ASN A 123 1.72 -24.89 3.58
C ASN A 123 2.58 -24.66 2.32
N SER A 124 2.35 -25.43 1.26
CA SER A 124 3.00 -25.22 -0.04
C SER A 124 2.69 -23.84 -0.63
N LEU A 125 1.42 -23.44 -0.61
CA LEU A 125 0.97 -22.13 -1.11
C LEU A 125 1.54 -20.96 -0.29
N ILE A 126 1.68 -21.13 1.02
CA ILE A 126 2.34 -20.14 1.90
C ILE A 126 3.81 -20.00 1.51
N ASN A 127 4.56 -21.10 1.45
CA ASN A 127 6.00 -21.09 1.19
C ASN A 127 6.36 -20.54 -0.20
N HIS A 128 5.50 -20.77 -1.20
CA HIS A 128 5.70 -20.23 -2.56
C HIS A 128 4.99 -18.89 -2.78
N HIS A 129 4.43 -18.28 -1.74
CA HIS A 129 3.65 -17.03 -1.81
C HIS A 129 2.48 -17.07 -2.82
N GLY A 130 1.96 -18.27 -3.13
CA GLY A 130 0.88 -18.51 -4.10
C GLY A 130 -0.53 -18.41 -3.52
N ALA A 131 -0.67 -18.38 -2.19
CA ALA A 131 -1.98 -18.23 -1.54
C ALA A 131 -2.65 -16.88 -1.88
N SER A 132 -3.97 -16.90 -2.07
CA SER A 132 -4.77 -15.69 -2.29
C SER A 132 -4.99 -14.92 -0.98
N GLY A 133 -5.26 -13.62 -1.05
CA GLY A 133 -5.53 -12.82 0.14
C GLY A 133 -6.80 -13.27 0.89
N GLU A 134 -7.79 -13.83 0.20
CA GLU A 134 -9.00 -14.40 0.83
C GLU A 134 -8.71 -15.73 1.56
N LEU A 135 -7.85 -16.62 1.02
CA LEU A 135 -7.40 -17.83 1.70
C LEU A 135 -6.58 -17.49 2.95
N LEU A 136 -5.66 -16.53 2.83
CA LEU A 136 -4.86 -16.08 3.96
C LEU A 136 -5.69 -15.32 5.00
N LEU A 137 -6.73 -14.59 4.59
CA LEU A 137 -7.69 -13.96 5.51
C LEU A 137 -8.50 -15.01 6.28
N TRP A 138 -8.91 -16.09 5.62
CA TRP A 138 -9.53 -17.22 6.32
C TRP A 138 -8.57 -17.79 7.36
N LEU A 139 -7.32 -18.10 6.96
CA LEU A 139 -6.32 -18.64 7.88
C LEU A 139 -6.04 -17.69 9.06
N ALA A 140 -5.92 -16.39 8.83
CA ALA A 140 -5.69 -15.38 9.87
C ALA A 140 -6.86 -15.27 10.88
N LYS A 141 -8.08 -15.62 10.45
CA LYS A 141 -9.26 -15.72 11.34
C LYS A 141 -9.31 -17.05 12.09
N GLU A 142 -8.72 -18.11 11.54
CA GLU A 142 -8.63 -19.44 12.13
C GLU A 142 -7.52 -19.50 13.19
N LYS A 143 -7.72 -18.79 14.30
CA LYS A 143 -6.72 -18.63 15.37
C LYS A 143 -6.59 -19.83 16.30
N SER A 144 -7.38 -20.87 16.09
CA SER A 144 -7.45 -22.04 16.97
C SER A 144 -7.56 -23.32 16.18
N GLY A 145 -7.29 -24.44 16.84
CA GLY A 145 -7.42 -25.75 16.21
C GLY A 145 -6.25 -26.09 15.30
N ASP A 146 -6.56 -26.80 14.23
CA ASP A 146 -5.60 -27.58 13.47
C ASP A 146 -4.68 -26.80 12.54
N TYR A 147 -5.08 -25.58 12.19
CA TYR A 147 -4.39 -24.72 11.23
C TYR A 147 -3.63 -23.57 11.89
N ALA A 148 -3.84 -23.34 13.20
CA ALA A 148 -3.18 -22.28 13.94
C ALA A 148 -1.65 -22.40 13.91
N ALA A 149 -1.11 -23.62 13.82
CA ALA A 149 0.33 -23.86 13.69
C ALA A 149 0.93 -23.34 12.37
N LEU A 150 0.10 -23.09 11.35
CA LEU A 150 0.53 -22.49 10.08
C LEU A 150 0.55 -20.96 10.14
N LEU A 151 0.08 -20.33 11.22
CA LEU A 151 0.17 -18.88 11.43
C LEU A 151 1.56 -18.52 11.97
N THR A 152 2.54 -18.55 11.07
CA THR A 152 3.95 -18.28 11.37
C THR A 152 4.40 -16.94 10.76
N PRO A 153 5.62 -16.46 11.09
CA PRO A 153 6.26 -15.33 10.42
C PRO A 153 6.33 -15.49 8.88
N GLU A 154 6.54 -16.70 8.38
CA GLU A 154 6.54 -17.03 6.95
C GLU A 154 5.15 -16.82 6.34
N ALA A 155 4.09 -17.29 7.02
CA ALA A 155 2.72 -17.04 6.60
C ALA A 155 2.39 -15.55 6.55
N PHE A 156 2.92 -14.76 7.49
CA PHE A 156 2.80 -13.31 7.43
C PHE A 156 3.54 -12.70 6.23
N GLY A 157 4.72 -13.21 5.86
CA GLY A 157 5.39 -12.83 4.62
C GLY A 157 4.53 -13.09 3.38
N ALA A 158 3.86 -14.24 3.31
CA ALA A 158 2.89 -14.55 2.25
C ALA A 158 1.69 -13.59 2.25
N MET A 159 1.21 -13.17 3.42
CA MET A 159 0.14 -12.18 3.56
C MET A 159 0.55 -10.82 2.98
N LEU A 160 1.76 -10.35 3.26
CA LEU A 160 2.27 -9.10 2.68
C LEU A 160 2.33 -9.20 1.15
N SER A 161 2.89 -10.28 0.61
CA SER A 161 2.95 -10.47 -0.85
C SER A 161 1.56 -10.53 -1.50
N ALA A 162 0.58 -11.16 -0.83
CA ALA A 162 -0.80 -11.21 -1.33
C ALA A 162 -1.45 -9.82 -1.35
N ILE A 163 -1.26 -9.03 -0.29
CA ILE A 163 -1.75 -7.63 -0.22
C ILE A 163 -1.11 -6.80 -1.33
N GLU A 164 0.20 -6.84 -1.51
CA GLU A 164 0.90 -6.07 -2.54
C GLU A 164 0.39 -6.39 -3.95
N ARG A 165 0.16 -7.67 -4.26
CA ARG A 165 -0.46 -8.07 -5.54
C ARG A 165 -1.85 -7.49 -5.71
N GLU A 166 -2.68 -7.53 -4.67
CA GLU A 166 -4.05 -7.00 -4.71
C GLU A 166 -4.10 -5.48 -4.84
N THR A 167 -3.21 -4.76 -4.15
CA THR A 167 -3.20 -3.29 -4.11
C THR A 167 -2.38 -2.66 -5.24
N SER A 168 -1.62 -3.45 -6.00
CA SER A 168 -0.95 -2.96 -7.21
C SER A 168 -1.92 -2.50 -8.29
N ASP A 169 -3.16 -2.99 -8.24
CA ASP A 169 -4.29 -2.52 -9.03
C ASP A 169 -5.05 -1.47 -8.18
N GLU A 170 -4.83 -0.18 -8.43
CA GLU A 170 -5.22 1.01 -7.62
C GLU A 170 -6.70 1.06 -7.13
N LYS A 171 -7.56 0.15 -7.60
CA LYS A 171 -8.99 0.10 -7.30
C LYS A 171 -9.38 -0.90 -6.20
N ARG A 172 -8.48 -1.76 -5.72
CA ARG A 172 -8.87 -2.88 -4.85
C ARG A 172 -8.41 -2.68 -3.40
N ALA A 173 -9.37 -2.48 -2.50
CA ALA A 173 -9.14 -2.57 -1.07
C ALA A 173 -8.89 -4.03 -0.65
N SER A 174 -7.87 -4.28 0.17
CA SER A 174 -7.56 -5.62 0.68
C SER A 174 -8.17 -5.84 2.07
N LYS A 175 -9.14 -6.75 2.17
CA LYS A 175 -9.75 -7.13 3.46
C LYS A 175 -8.73 -7.77 4.41
N LEU A 176 -7.71 -8.42 3.87
CA LEU A 176 -6.62 -9.01 4.66
C LEU A 176 -5.83 -7.91 5.36
N ARG A 177 -5.45 -6.85 4.63
CA ARG A 177 -4.82 -5.66 5.21
C ARG A 177 -5.66 -5.05 6.34
N ASP A 178 -6.95 -4.87 6.10
CA ASP A 178 -7.86 -4.29 7.09
C ASP A 178 -7.99 -5.17 8.35
N PHE A 179 -8.02 -6.50 8.18
CA PHE A 179 -7.99 -7.44 9.29
C PHE A 179 -6.71 -7.31 10.12
N LEU A 180 -5.53 -7.26 9.48
CA LEU A 180 -4.24 -7.10 10.18
C LEU A 180 -4.15 -5.77 10.95
N LEU A 181 -4.77 -4.70 10.42
CA LEU A 181 -4.83 -3.39 11.09
C LEU A 181 -5.78 -3.38 12.28
N THR A 182 -6.86 -4.15 12.25
CA THR A 182 -7.87 -4.15 13.31
C THR A 182 -7.63 -5.20 14.38
N ASP A 183 -7.03 -6.34 14.03
CA ASP A 183 -6.84 -7.43 14.97
C ASP A 183 -5.72 -7.15 15.98
N ALA A 184 -6.06 -7.10 17.26
CA ALA A 184 -5.12 -6.72 18.32
C ALA A 184 -4.11 -7.82 18.68
N ASN A 185 -4.45 -9.09 18.42
CA ASN A 185 -3.70 -10.24 18.93
C ASN A 185 -3.00 -11.04 17.82
N PHE A 186 -3.27 -10.74 16.55
CA PHE A 186 -2.67 -11.44 15.42
C PHE A 186 -1.13 -11.43 15.49
N PHE A 187 -0.52 -10.27 15.74
CA PHE A 187 0.94 -10.16 15.78
C PHE A 187 1.54 -10.89 16.98
N ASP A 188 0.88 -10.87 18.12
CA ASP A 188 1.27 -11.68 19.29
C ASP A 188 1.24 -13.18 18.95
N LEU A 189 0.18 -13.64 18.27
CA LEU A 189 0.03 -15.04 17.86
C LEU A 189 1.19 -15.54 16.98
N ILE A 190 1.58 -14.79 15.94
CA ILE A 190 2.61 -15.23 14.98
C ILE A 190 4.05 -15.03 15.49
N THR A 191 4.25 -14.27 16.57
CA THR A 191 5.58 -13.96 17.11
C THR A 191 5.84 -14.58 18.48
N SER A 192 4.81 -15.08 19.16
CA SER A 192 4.95 -15.70 20.48
C SER A 192 5.78 -16.99 20.41
N GLY A 193 6.78 -17.09 21.28
CA GLY A 193 7.68 -18.24 21.34
C GLY A 193 8.68 -18.35 20.20
N VAL A 194 8.77 -17.34 19.33
CA VAL A 194 9.74 -17.26 18.22
C VAL A 194 10.98 -16.48 18.67
N ASP A 195 12.14 -16.79 18.09
CA ASP A 195 13.38 -16.05 18.33
C ASP A 195 13.26 -14.56 17.95
N VAL A 196 13.86 -13.70 18.76
CA VAL A 196 13.86 -12.24 18.59
C VAL A 196 14.39 -11.82 17.21
N GLU A 197 15.35 -12.54 16.62
CA GLU A 197 15.84 -12.24 15.27
C GLU A 197 14.76 -12.43 14.20
N VAL A 198 13.92 -13.44 14.33
CA VAL A 198 12.79 -13.66 13.41
C VAL A 198 11.71 -12.60 13.61
N VAL A 199 11.47 -12.17 14.86
CA VAL A 199 10.59 -11.02 15.14
C VAL A 199 11.13 -9.75 14.48
N LYS A 200 12.46 -9.52 14.49
CA LYS A 200 13.09 -8.42 13.76
C LYS A 200 12.91 -8.56 12.25
N ASP A 201 12.92 -9.76 11.68
CA ASP A 201 12.64 -9.98 10.26
C ASP A 201 11.20 -9.61 9.89
N VAL A 202 10.21 -9.96 10.73
CA VAL A 202 8.82 -9.51 10.57
C VAL A 202 8.74 -7.98 10.57
N VAL A 203 9.43 -7.31 11.50
CA VAL A 203 9.51 -5.84 11.55
C VAL A 203 10.13 -5.26 10.28
N ARG A 204 11.25 -5.83 9.80
CA ARG A 204 11.90 -5.40 8.55
C ARG A 204 10.94 -5.54 7.37
N ALA A 205 10.21 -6.65 7.29
CA ALA A 205 9.23 -6.86 6.23
C ALA A 205 8.12 -5.79 6.23
N ILE A 206 7.61 -5.40 7.40
CA ILE A 206 6.64 -4.31 7.54
C ILE A 206 7.23 -2.94 7.18
N GLN A 207 8.48 -2.69 7.58
CA GLN A 207 9.15 -1.42 7.27
C GLN A 207 9.38 -1.27 5.77
N MET A 208 9.76 -2.36 5.09
CA MET A 208 10.07 -2.38 3.66
C MET A 208 8.83 -2.48 2.76
N SER A 209 7.71 -3.01 3.26
CA SER A 209 6.49 -3.12 2.47
C SER A 209 5.76 -1.79 2.30
N THR A 210 4.97 -1.72 1.23
CA THR A 210 4.03 -0.63 0.93
C THR A 210 2.60 -0.94 1.41
N CYS A 211 2.36 -2.12 2.01
CA CYS A 211 1.04 -2.53 2.47
C CYS A 211 0.45 -1.60 3.54
N PHE A 212 1.30 -1.00 4.36
CA PHE A 212 0.92 -0.11 5.46
C PHE A 212 1.69 1.20 5.33
N GLU A 213 1.01 2.35 5.47
CA GLU A 213 1.62 3.67 5.35
C GLU A 213 1.27 4.56 6.54
N GLY A 214 2.12 5.55 6.84
CA GLY A 214 1.87 6.54 7.89
C GLY A 214 1.45 5.95 9.23
N MET A 215 0.25 6.30 9.69
CA MET A 215 -0.29 5.85 10.98
C MET A 215 -0.57 4.35 11.02
N ASP A 216 -0.93 3.73 9.91
CA ASP A 216 -1.20 2.30 9.82
C ASP A 216 0.08 1.49 10.08
N LYS A 217 1.21 1.90 9.49
CA LYS A 217 2.52 1.29 9.74
C LYS A 217 2.92 1.42 11.21
N ARG A 218 2.72 2.59 11.81
CA ARG A 218 2.99 2.83 13.24
C ARG A 218 2.11 1.98 14.15
N SER A 219 0.83 1.82 13.80
CA SER A 219 -0.13 0.99 14.54
C SER A 219 0.30 -0.48 14.54
N VAL A 220 0.63 -1.04 13.38
CA VAL A 220 1.10 -2.42 13.24
C VAL A 220 2.40 -2.66 14.03
N LEU A 221 3.40 -1.79 13.85
CA LEU A 221 4.65 -1.90 14.60
C LEU A 221 4.44 -1.77 16.12
N GLY A 222 3.53 -0.89 16.55
CA GLY A 222 3.15 -0.74 17.95
C GLY A 222 2.54 -2.01 18.56
N LYS A 223 1.77 -2.78 17.79
CA LYS A 223 1.24 -4.09 18.23
C LYS A 223 2.36 -5.11 18.46
N ILE A 224 3.37 -5.14 17.60
CA ILE A 224 4.53 -6.04 17.76
C ILE A 224 5.36 -5.62 18.97
N VAL A 225 5.64 -4.31 19.13
CA VAL A 225 6.35 -3.78 20.31
C VAL A 225 5.64 -4.10 21.61
N LYS A 226 4.30 -4.10 21.61
CA LYS A 226 3.51 -4.47 22.79
C LYS A 226 3.76 -5.93 23.22
N ALA A 227 3.92 -6.84 22.25
CA ALA A 227 4.22 -8.26 22.51
C ALA A 227 5.71 -8.49 22.82
N HIS A 228 6.60 -7.72 22.18
CA HIS A 228 8.07 -7.85 22.27
C HIS A 228 8.74 -6.48 22.54
N PRO A 229 8.75 -5.98 23.78
CA PRO A 229 9.29 -4.64 24.08
C PRO A 229 10.77 -4.45 23.71
N GLU A 230 11.56 -5.53 23.70
CA GLU A 230 12.98 -5.53 23.38
C GLU A 230 13.29 -5.04 21.95
N ILE A 231 12.37 -5.23 21.01
CA ILE A 231 12.53 -4.79 19.62
C ILE A 231 12.21 -3.30 19.43
N GLN A 232 11.73 -2.60 20.45
CA GLN A 232 11.48 -1.16 20.38
C GLN A 232 12.74 -0.39 20.01
N SER A 233 13.88 -0.80 20.58
CA SER A 233 15.20 -0.28 20.22
C SER A 233 15.50 -0.53 18.74
N PHE A 234 15.21 -1.72 18.20
CA PHE A 234 15.46 -2.02 16.79
C PHE A 234 14.61 -1.18 15.83
N ILE A 235 13.35 -0.91 16.15
CA ILE A 235 12.49 -0.02 15.36
C ILE A 235 13.01 1.42 15.41
N THR A 236 13.33 1.90 16.61
CA THR A 236 13.81 3.27 16.84
C THR A 236 15.27 3.51 16.42
N HIS A 237 16.13 2.49 16.39
CA HIS A 237 17.54 2.57 15.98
C HIS A 237 17.73 2.23 14.50
N GLY A 238 16.86 1.38 13.94
CA GLY A 238 16.67 1.27 12.49
C GLY A 238 16.15 2.58 11.89
N ASP A 239 15.38 3.35 12.67
CA ASP A 239 15.06 4.75 12.39
C ASP A 239 16.19 5.71 12.74
N LYS A 240 17.10 5.50 13.70
CA LYS A 240 18.22 6.46 13.86
C LYS A 240 19.21 6.46 12.70
N ASP A 241 19.64 5.29 12.22
CA ASP A 241 20.60 5.23 11.11
C ASP A 241 19.97 5.49 9.73
N LYS A 242 18.65 5.24 9.57
CA LYS A 242 17.91 5.59 8.36
C LYS A 242 17.25 6.96 8.43
N GLU A 243 16.69 7.42 9.54
CA GLU A 243 16.20 8.79 9.71
C GLU A 243 17.36 9.79 9.79
N GLU A 244 18.54 9.51 10.38
CA GLU A 244 19.66 10.46 10.24
C GLU A 244 20.20 10.51 8.80
N LYS A 245 20.13 9.42 8.02
CA LYS A 245 20.47 9.46 6.59
C LYS A 245 19.33 9.88 5.66
N LYS A 246 18.06 9.81 6.08
CA LYS A 246 16.88 10.07 5.25
C LYS A 246 16.14 11.34 5.67
N LEU A 247 16.18 11.78 6.93
CA LEU A 247 15.81 13.15 7.34
C LEU A 247 16.84 14.14 6.82
N VAL A 248 18.13 13.82 6.82
CA VAL A 248 19.13 14.71 6.20
C VAL A 248 18.95 14.79 4.68
N ASP A 249 18.35 13.76 4.06
CA ASP A 249 18.10 13.70 2.60
C ASP A 249 16.65 14.08 2.18
N SER A 250 15.70 14.20 3.13
CA SER A 250 14.29 14.54 2.84
C SER A 250 13.74 15.72 3.63
N SER A 251 14.49 16.31 4.57
CA SER A 251 14.11 17.54 5.27
C SER A 251 14.80 18.75 4.65
N LEU A 252 14.03 19.73 4.17
CA LEU A 252 14.58 21.00 3.71
C LEU A 252 14.81 21.92 4.92
N ILE A 253 16.06 22.21 5.26
CA ILE A 253 16.38 23.17 6.33
C ILE A 253 16.18 24.59 5.78
N VAL A 254 15.30 25.37 6.40
CA VAL A 254 14.96 26.74 5.99
C VAL A 254 14.85 27.66 7.19
N SER A 255 14.96 28.97 7.01
CA SER A 255 14.58 29.92 8.07
C SER A 255 13.07 29.91 8.28
N TRP A 256 12.62 30.27 9.49
CA TRP A 256 11.19 30.52 9.76
C TRP A 256 10.60 31.57 8.83
N ASP A 257 11.34 32.65 8.54
CA ASP A 257 10.90 33.71 7.64
C ASP A 257 10.71 33.22 6.20
N SER A 258 11.61 32.36 5.71
CA SER A 258 11.47 31.77 4.38
C SER A 258 10.34 30.74 4.30
N LEU A 259 10.12 29.98 5.37
CA LEU A 259 8.99 29.07 5.44
C LEU A 259 7.65 29.81 5.37
N GLU A 260 7.54 30.91 6.11
CA GLU A 260 6.34 31.75 6.12
C GLU A 260 6.13 32.43 4.75
N ARG A 261 7.19 32.98 4.15
CA ARG A 261 7.11 33.54 2.78
C ARG A 261 6.64 32.50 1.76
N LYS A 262 7.20 31.29 1.79
CA LYS A 262 6.83 30.22 0.86
C LYS A 262 5.37 29.77 1.02
N LYS A 263 4.85 29.74 2.26
CA LYS A 263 3.42 29.48 2.53
C LYS A 263 2.51 30.57 1.98
N ASN A 264 2.89 31.83 2.17
CA ASN A 264 2.16 32.97 1.60
C ASN A 264 2.17 32.94 0.06
N ASP A 265 3.30 32.59 -0.55
CA ASP A 265 3.41 32.43 -2.01
C ASP A 265 2.49 31.31 -2.52
N LEU A 266 2.42 30.17 -1.82
CA LEU A 266 1.50 29.08 -2.15
C LEU A 266 0.04 29.51 -2.00
N GLU A 267 -0.30 30.23 -0.94
CA GLU A 267 -1.65 30.75 -0.75
C GLU A 267 -2.05 31.71 -1.88
N GLU A 268 -1.15 32.62 -2.29
CA GLU A 268 -1.38 33.50 -3.43
C GLU A 268 -1.52 32.73 -4.75
N LEU A 269 -0.72 31.68 -4.95
CA LEU A 269 -0.80 30.81 -6.12
C LEU A 269 -2.19 30.16 -6.22
N MET A 270 -2.69 29.60 -5.11
CA MET A 270 -3.97 28.91 -5.02
C MET A 270 -5.18 29.87 -5.10
N GLN A 271 -5.12 31.00 -4.41
CA GLN A 271 -6.29 31.89 -4.27
C GLN A 271 -6.38 32.93 -5.37
N LYS A 272 -5.26 33.32 -6.01
CA LYS A 272 -5.25 34.37 -7.05
C LYS A 272 -4.84 33.84 -8.41
N ARG A 273 -3.64 33.26 -8.52
CA ARG A 273 -3.02 32.96 -9.83
C ARG A 273 -3.74 31.85 -10.59
N ILE A 274 -4.03 30.73 -9.93
CA ILE A 274 -4.75 29.60 -10.56
C ILE A 274 -6.19 29.98 -10.95
N PRO A 275 -6.98 30.65 -10.09
CA PRO A 275 -8.30 31.15 -10.46
C PRO A 275 -8.27 32.18 -11.59
N ALA A 276 -7.28 33.09 -11.60
CA ALA A 276 -7.13 34.06 -12.69
C ALA A 276 -6.84 33.37 -14.04
N ASN A 277 -5.91 32.41 -14.06
CA ASN A 277 -5.61 31.64 -15.26
C ASN A 277 -6.81 30.80 -15.73
N SER A 278 -7.62 30.28 -14.80
CA SER A 278 -8.85 29.56 -15.15
C SER A 278 -9.87 30.46 -15.87
N LYS A 279 -9.98 31.73 -15.45
CA LYS A 279 -10.80 32.74 -16.15
C LYS A 279 -10.22 33.10 -17.52
N GLU A 280 -8.90 33.20 -17.66
CA GLU A 280 -8.25 33.44 -18.96
C GLU A 280 -8.55 32.31 -19.95
N ILE A 281 -8.54 31.05 -19.49
CA ILE A 281 -8.91 29.89 -20.32
C ILE A 281 -10.37 29.94 -20.75
N GLU A 282 -11.28 30.33 -19.84
CA GLU A 282 -12.70 30.47 -20.13
C GLU A 282 -12.94 31.55 -21.19
N ILE A 283 -12.33 32.74 -21.01
CA ILE A 283 -12.39 33.84 -21.97
C ILE A 283 -11.81 33.41 -23.33
N ALA A 284 -10.63 32.79 -23.35
CA ALA A 284 -10.00 32.32 -24.58
C ALA A 284 -10.85 31.27 -25.33
N ARG A 285 -11.68 30.49 -24.60
CA ARG A 285 -12.59 29.49 -25.16
C ARG A 285 -13.79 30.11 -25.88
N GLU A 286 -14.22 31.30 -25.48
CA GLU A 286 -15.36 32.01 -26.09
C GLU A 286 -15.04 32.58 -27.49
N TYR A 287 -13.75 32.76 -27.83
CA TYR A 287 -13.31 33.31 -29.12
C TYR A 287 -13.38 32.35 -30.32
N GLY A 288 -14.01 31.17 -30.18
CA GLY A 288 -14.29 30.28 -31.29
C GLY A 288 -13.22 29.22 -31.54
N ASP A 289 -12.69 29.10 -32.77
CA ASP A 289 -11.96 27.91 -33.25
C ASP A 289 -10.69 27.59 -32.42
N LEU A 290 -10.84 26.63 -31.48
CA LEU A 290 -9.84 26.24 -30.49
C LEU A 290 -8.61 25.58 -31.11
N ARG A 291 -8.67 25.13 -32.37
CA ARG A 291 -7.54 24.46 -33.03
C ARG A 291 -6.42 25.42 -33.42
N GLU A 292 -6.74 26.68 -33.72
CA GLU A 292 -5.76 27.71 -34.12
C GLU A 292 -5.50 28.77 -33.04
N ASN A 293 -6.32 28.83 -31.99
CA ASN A 293 -6.22 29.83 -30.93
C ASN A 293 -4.93 29.66 -30.10
N ALA A 294 -3.96 30.57 -30.30
CA ALA A 294 -2.67 30.56 -29.63
C ALA A 294 -2.78 30.94 -28.16
N GLU A 295 -3.68 31.86 -27.84
CA GLU A 295 -3.97 32.35 -26.49
C GLU A 295 -4.54 31.22 -25.61
N PHE A 296 -5.44 30.39 -26.15
CA PHE A 296 -5.97 29.22 -25.44
C PHE A 296 -4.86 28.18 -25.14
N LYS A 297 -3.99 27.91 -26.11
CA LYS A 297 -2.85 26.98 -25.93
C LYS A 297 -1.86 27.51 -24.89
N ALA A 298 -1.53 28.80 -24.95
CA ALA A 298 -0.65 29.45 -23.98
C ALA A 298 -1.24 29.43 -22.56
N ALA A 299 -2.53 29.76 -22.41
CA ALA A 299 -3.20 29.74 -21.11
C ALA A 299 -3.28 28.32 -20.52
N LYS A 300 -3.49 27.29 -21.35
CA LYS A 300 -3.46 25.88 -20.93
C LYS A 300 -2.07 25.41 -20.52
N GLU A 301 -1.02 25.85 -21.21
CA GLU A 301 0.35 25.52 -20.83
C GLU A 301 0.73 26.20 -19.52
N GLN A 302 0.36 27.47 -19.36
CA GLN A 302 0.51 28.20 -18.11
C GLN A 302 -0.24 27.51 -16.96
N GLN A 303 -1.43 26.93 -17.20
CA GLN A 303 -2.16 26.15 -16.20
C GLN A 303 -1.35 24.95 -15.72
N LYS A 304 -0.70 24.22 -16.62
CA LYS A 304 0.16 23.08 -16.25
C LYS A 304 1.34 23.53 -15.40
N VAL A 305 1.99 24.63 -15.79
CA VAL A 305 3.11 25.21 -15.02
C VAL A 305 2.66 25.60 -13.61
N LEU A 306 1.50 26.25 -13.47
CA LEU A 306 0.97 26.64 -12.16
C LEU A 306 0.61 25.43 -11.29
N MET A 307 0.01 24.38 -11.86
CA MET A 307 -0.30 23.14 -11.13
C MET A 307 0.95 22.37 -10.72
N ALA A 308 1.96 22.32 -11.59
CA ALA A 308 3.25 21.71 -11.26
C ALA A 308 3.96 22.46 -10.12
N LEU A 309 3.97 23.80 -10.17
CA LEU A 309 4.50 24.64 -9.10
C LEU A 309 3.74 24.46 -7.79
N GLN A 310 2.41 24.32 -7.84
CA GLN A 310 1.61 24.06 -6.65
C GLN A 310 2.05 22.74 -5.99
N ALA A 311 2.11 21.65 -6.76
CA ALA A 311 2.49 20.33 -6.25
C ALA A 311 3.93 20.32 -5.70
N GLU A 312 4.86 21.00 -6.39
CA GLU A 312 6.24 21.17 -5.93
C GLU A 312 6.29 21.92 -4.60
N TRP A 313 5.61 23.06 -4.49
CA TRP A 313 5.64 23.88 -3.28
C TRP A 313 4.93 23.23 -2.10
N GLU A 314 3.83 22.50 -2.32
CA GLU A 314 3.15 21.71 -1.29
C GLU A 314 4.09 20.63 -0.73
N SER A 315 4.77 19.89 -1.62
CA SER A 315 5.76 18.87 -1.25
C SER A 315 6.97 19.45 -0.51
N ASP A 316 7.46 20.60 -0.97
CA ASP A 316 8.59 21.31 -0.38
C ASP A 316 8.27 21.85 1.01
N ILE A 317 7.07 22.43 1.20
CA ILE A 317 6.61 22.94 2.50
C ILE A 317 6.40 21.82 3.51
N ASP A 318 5.85 20.67 3.09
CA ASP A 318 5.66 19.49 3.96
C ASP A 318 7.00 18.96 4.51
N ARG A 319 8.02 18.98 3.65
CA ARG A 319 9.39 18.56 3.96
C ARG A 319 10.22 19.63 4.67
N ALA A 320 9.78 20.89 4.67
CA ALA A 320 10.55 21.97 5.26
C ALA A 320 10.56 21.95 6.79
N ARG A 321 11.71 22.29 7.37
CA ARG A 321 11.90 22.47 8.82
C ARG A 321 12.50 23.85 9.06
N GLY A 322 11.69 24.70 9.70
CA GLY A 322 12.07 26.05 10.09
C GLY A 322 13.05 26.04 11.26
N ILE A 323 14.18 26.72 11.11
CA ILE A 323 15.17 26.91 12.18
C ILE A 323 15.44 28.40 12.43
N ASN A 324 15.96 28.70 13.61
CA ASN A 324 16.52 30.01 13.93
C ASN A 324 18.05 29.93 13.82
N TYR A 325 18.65 30.83 13.06
CA TYR A 325 20.11 30.85 12.85
C TYR A 325 20.90 31.35 14.05
N ALA A 326 20.25 32.01 15.02
CA ALA A 326 20.90 32.56 16.20
C ALA A 326 21.56 31.49 17.10
N ASP A 327 21.06 30.25 17.09
CA ASP A 327 21.50 29.15 17.95
C ASP A 327 22.31 28.08 17.18
N ALA A 328 22.85 28.43 16.01
CA ALA A 328 23.59 27.48 15.17
C ALA A 328 24.86 26.95 15.87
N ASP A 329 25.06 25.63 15.83
CA ASP A 329 26.32 25.03 16.26
C ASP A 329 27.46 25.49 15.32
N THR A 330 28.57 25.90 15.93
CA THR A 330 29.76 26.44 15.25
C THR A 330 30.95 25.48 15.29
N SER A 331 30.76 24.28 15.84
CA SER A 331 31.76 23.21 15.82
C SER A 331 32.11 22.77 14.39
N THR A 332 31.10 22.79 13.51
CA THR A 332 31.17 22.40 12.11
C THR A 332 30.39 23.40 11.26
N ALA A 333 30.65 23.41 9.95
CA ALA A 333 30.03 24.35 9.03
C ALA A 333 28.58 23.94 8.77
N ASN A 334 27.63 24.57 9.44
CA ASN A 334 26.21 24.22 9.36
C ASN A 334 25.36 25.41 8.88
N VAL A 335 24.07 25.19 8.62
CA VAL A 335 23.14 26.28 8.31
C VAL A 335 23.09 27.26 9.48
N GLY A 336 23.20 28.55 9.19
CA GLY A 336 23.30 29.61 10.20
C GLY A 336 24.73 29.91 10.66
N THR A 337 25.74 29.39 9.94
CA THR A 337 27.16 29.72 10.19
C THR A 337 27.76 30.57 9.09
N ARG A 338 28.82 31.29 9.46
CA ARG A 338 29.70 32.05 8.57
C ARG A 338 31.03 31.31 8.49
N VAL A 339 31.41 30.91 7.29
CA VAL A 339 32.59 30.09 7.03
C VAL A 339 33.59 30.91 6.23
N THR A 340 34.78 31.06 6.77
CA THR A 340 35.92 31.66 6.07
C THR A 340 36.72 30.54 5.43
N VAL A 341 36.96 30.64 4.13
CA VAL A 341 37.73 29.67 3.36
C VAL A 341 38.91 30.36 2.66
N THR A 342 40.00 29.62 2.46
CA THR A 342 41.12 30.06 1.62
C THR A 342 41.18 29.17 0.38
N ASN A 343 41.14 29.78 -0.80
CA ASN A 343 41.35 29.09 -2.06
C ASN A 343 42.83 28.70 -2.21
N LEU A 344 43.10 27.40 -2.35
CA LEU A 344 44.45 26.85 -2.35
C LEU A 344 45.20 27.06 -3.67
N THR A 345 44.49 27.47 -4.73
CA THR A 345 45.09 27.75 -6.04
C THR A 345 45.70 29.16 -6.09
N ASN A 346 45.01 30.16 -5.54
CA ASN A 346 45.41 31.57 -5.61
C ASN A 346 45.69 32.22 -4.24
N ASN A 347 45.51 31.49 -3.13
CA ASN A 347 45.64 31.96 -1.75
C ASN A 347 44.71 33.12 -1.37
N GLU A 348 43.60 33.31 -2.10
CA GLU A 348 42.60 34.31 -1.75
C GLU A 348 41.68 33.80 -0.65
N ARG A 349 41.32 34.69 0.28
CA ARG A 349 40.38 34.41 1.36
C ARG A 349 38.99 34.88 0.97
N GLU A 350 38.02 34.00 1.10
CA GLU A 350 36.61 34.22 0.81
C GLU A 350 35.78 33.90 2.06
N GLU A 351 34.61 34.52 2.19
CA GLU A 351 33.72 34.32 3.32
C GLU A 351 32.30 34.07 2.83
N TYR A 352 31.70 33.00 3.34
CA TYR A 352 30.38 32.54 2.95
C TYR A 352 29.47 32.38 4.16
N SER A 353 28.21 32.82 4.02
CA SER A 353 27.17 32.49 4.99
C SER A 353 26.41 31.27 4.50
N LEU A 354 26.43 30.17 5.25
CA LEU A 354 25.67 28.97 4.95
C LEU A 354 24.21 29.16 5.36
N MET A 355 23.34 29.20 4.37
CA MET A 355 21.91 29.48 4.49
C MET A 355 21.06 28.23 4.25
N GLY A 356 19.80 28.30 4.67
CA GLY A 356 18.79 27.29 4.35
C GLY A 356 18.46 27.24 2.86
N ALA A 357 17.68 26.23 2.46
CA ALA A 357 17.37 25.91 1.07
C ALA A 357 16.81 27.10 0.27
N TRP A 358 16.01 27.96 0.90
CA TRP A 358 15.33 29.11 0.27
C TRP A 358 15.91 30.47 0.68
N ASP A 359 17.00 30.47 1.43
CA ASP A 359 17.58 31.66 2.05
C ASP A 359 18.87 32.15 1.36
N GLY A 360 19.24 31.51 0.25
CA GLY A 360 20.42 31.84 -0.53
C GLY A 360 20.29 33.19 -1.25
N ASP A 361 21.37 33.95 -1.24
CA ASP A 361 21.57 35.23 -1.93
C ASP A 361 23.06 35.33 -2.32
N PRO A 362 23.44 34.75 -3.48
CA PRO A 362 24.83 34.65 -3.93
C PRO A 362 25.52 36.01 -4.08
N ASP A 363 24.78 37.07 -4.42
CA ASP A 363 25.31 38.43 -4.58
C ASP A 363 25.85 38.99 -3.26
N ASN A 364 25.36 38.48 -2.13
CA ASN A 364 25.80 38.83 -0.78
C ASN A 364 26.60 37.71 -0.09
N ASN A 365 27.16 36.77 -0.86
CA ASN A 365 27.89 35.59 -0.36
C ASN A 365 27.07 34.73 0.63
N ARG A 366 25.75 34.77 0.52
CA ARG A 366 24.83 33.91 1.28
C ARG A 366 24.48 32.74 0.40
N ILE A 367 24.98 31.56 0.71
CA ILE A 367 24.85 30.39 -0.16
C ILE A 367 23.94 29.37 0.50
N SER A 368 22.99 28.81 -0.26
CA SER A 368 22.20 27.68 0.23
C SER A 368 23.11 26.48 0.41
N TYR A 369 22.89 25.73 1.49
CA TYR A 369 23.60 24.47 1.73
C TYR A 369 23.41 23.45 0.61
N LEU A 370 22.36 23.59 -0.22
CA LEU A 370 22.10 22.72 -1.39
C LEU A 370 22.91 23.08 -2.64
N THR A 371 23.60 24.22 -2.66
CA THR A 371 24.48 24.57 -3.78
C THR A 371 25.73 23.68 -3.79
N PRO A 372 26.40 23.45 -4.94
CA PRO A 372 27.64 22.66 -4.97
C PRO A 372 28.70 23.15 -3.98
N LEU A 373 28.83 24.48 -3.85
CA LEU A 373 29.72 25.11 -2.89
C LEU A 373 29.24 24.92 -1.44
N GLY A 374 27.95 25.10 -1.20
CA GLY A 374 27.33 24.86 0.10
C GLY A 374 27.54 23.42 0.57
N GLN A 375 27.29 22.43 -0.29
CA GLN A 375 27.46 21.01 -0.02
C GLN A 375 28.92 20.64 0.26
N ALA A 376 29.87 21.22 -0.48
CA ALA A 376 31.30 20.97 -0.27
C ALA A 376 31.78 21.49 1.10
N ILE A 377 31.20 22.59 1.59
CA ILE A 377 31.58 23.20 2.87
C ILE A 377 30.77 22.60 4.03
N PHE A 378 29.52 22.20 3.79
CA PHE A 378 28.60 21.71 4.82
C PHE A 378 29.17 20.52 5.61
N GLY A 379 29.12 20.59 6.93
CA GLY A 379 29.66 19.60 7.86
C GLY A 379 31.18 19.64 8.05
N SER A 380 31.90 20.52 7.35
CA SER A 380 33.37 20.61 7.47
C SER A 380 33.82 21.28 8.77
N GLU A 381 34.96 20.84 9.29
CA GLU A 381 35.62 21.43 10.46
C GLU A 381 36.70 22.45 10.06
N PRO A 382 37.09 23.38 10.95
CA PRO A 382 38.24 24.25 10.71
C PRO A 382 39.52 23.43 10.45
N GLY A 383 40.21 23.76 9.37
CA GLY A 383 41.40 23.06 8.87
C GLY A 383 41.12 22.02 7.78
N ALA A 384 39.85 21.66 7.52
CA ALA A 384 39.49 20.73 6.45
C ALA A 384 39.75 21.32 5.06
N GLU A 385 40.25 20.49 4.14
CA GLU A 385 40.31 20.82 2.71
C GLU A 385 39.11 20.23 1.99
N VAL A 386 38.45 21.06 1.19
CA VAL A 386 37.25 20.71 0.42
C VAL A 386 37.47 21.02 -1.06
N GLU A 387 36.87 20.22 -1.93
CA GLU A 387 36.95 20.38 -3.37
C GLU A 387 35.54 20.54 -3.94
N VAL A 388 35.34 21.57 -4.76
CA VAL A 388 34.06 21.84 -5.41
C VAL A 388 34.25 21.94 -6.92
N GLN A 389 33.35 21.30 -7.66
CA GLN A 389 33.26 21.46 -9.11
C GLN A 389 32.29 22.61 -9.43
N LEU A 390 32.80 23.66 -10.08
CA LEU A 390 32.03 24.82 -10.54
C LEU A 390 32.11 24.87 -12.07
N GLY A 391 31.19 24.16 -12.74
CA GLY A 391 31.24 23.97 -14.19
C GLY A 391 32.43 23.09 -14.59
N ASP A 392 33.32 23.59 -15.46
CA ASP A 392 34.54 22.89 -15.88
C ASP A 392 35.74 23.12 -14.94
N GLU A 393 35.60 24.01 -13.96
CA GLU A 393 36.68 24.36 -13.02
C GLU A 393 36.53 23.61 -11.69
N THR A 394 37.63 22.99 -11.25
CA THR A 394 37.74 22.39 -9.92
C THR A 394 38.43 23.38 -8.98
N ARG A 395 37.75 23.77 -7.90
CA ARG A 395 38.28 24.69 -6.89
C ARG A 395 38.55 23.94 -5.59
N ARG A 396 39.80 24.01 -5.13
CA ARG A 396 40.24 23.46 -3.83
C ARG A 396 40.34 24.58 -2.80
N MET A 397 39.73 24.37 -1.64
CA MET A 397 39.67 25.37 -0.57
C MET A 397 39.96 24.73 0.77
N ARG A 398 40.50 25.50 1.72
CA ARG A 398 40.61 25.10 3.12
C ARG A 398 39.68 25.94 3.97
N VAL A 399 38.93 25.29 4.85
CA VAL A 399 38.12 25.96 5.87
C VAL A 399 39.06 26.53 6.93
N ASP A 400 39.13 27.85 7.06
CA ASP A 400 40.02 28.51 8.03
C ASP A 400 39.32 28.71 9.39
N SER A 401 38.06 29.16 9.39
CA SER A 401 37.29 29.43 10.61
C SER A 401 35.79 29.39 10.38
N ILE A 402 35.04 29.08 11.45
CA ILE A 402 33.59 29.02 11.47
C ILE A 402 33.10 29.91 12.62
N ALA A 403 32.14 30.78 12.33
CA ALA A 403 31.57 31.73 13.28
C ALA A 403 30.04 31.71 13.19
N PRO A 404 29.31 32.12 14.24
CA PRO A 404 27.86 32.24 14.15
C PRO A 404 27.48 33.35 13.15
N LEU A 405 26.37 33.16 12.45
CA LEU A 405 25.74 34.21 11.65
C LEU A 405 25.18 35.26 12.62
N ALA A 406 25.94 36.33 12.88
CA ALA A 406 25.55 37.37 13.84
C ALA A 406 24.12 37.88 13.61
N SER A 407 23.39 38.10 14.72
CA SER A 407 22.03 38.65 14.78
C SER A 407 21.91 40.06 14.23
#